data_AF-A0A967X2N9-F1
#
_entry.id   AF-A0A967X2N9-F1
#
_cell.length_a   1.000
_cell.length_b   1.000
_cell.length_c   1.000
_cell.angle_alpha   90.00
_cell.angle_beta   90.00
_cell.angle_gamma   90.00
#
_symmetry.space_group_name_H-M   'P 1'
#
loop_
_entity.id
_entity.type
_entity.pdbx_description
1 polymer ?
#
loop_
_entity_poly.entity_id
_entity_poly.type
_entity_poly.pdbx_seq_one_letter_code
_entity_poly.pdbx_strand_id
1 'polypeptide(L)' 'LATLDGLLEAQPRADAPTLIIGAGTVGTAAARALRRKDISVHVLERDPRAQERLSRIVDQVFIGDAADREALMGAG' A
#
# COMPACT_ATOMS: atom_id res chain seq x y z
N LEU A 1 1.37 -23.87 -25.88
CA LEU A 1 2.19 -22.82 -25.24
C LEU A 1 1.35 -21.58 -24.90
N ALA A 2 0.51 -21.07 -25.81
CA ALA A 2 -0.39 -19.92 -25.57
C ALA A 2 -1.40 -20.05 -24.40
N THR A 3 -1.72 -21.27 -23.97
CA THR A 3 -2.68 -21.52 -22.88
C THR A 3 -2.12 -21.30 -21.47
N LEU A 4 -0.79 -21.31 -21.30
CA LEU A 4 -0.14 -21.06 -20.00
C LEU A 4 0.02 -19.57 -19.70
N ASP A 5 0.14 -18.73 -20.74
CA ASP A 5 0.30 -17.28 -20.58
C ASP A 5 -0.94 -16.64 -19.95
N GLY A 6 -2.15 -17.12 -20.29
CA GLY A 6 -3.41 -16.64 -19.71
C GLY A 6 -3.63 -17.00 -18.24
N LEU A 7 -2.89 -17.95 -17.67
CA LEU A 7 -2.93 -18.30 -16.24
C LEU A 7 -2.06 -17.37 -15.37
N LEU A 8 -1.13 -16.64 -16.00
CA LEU A 8 -0.20 -15.71 -15.34
C LEU A 8 -0.60 -14.24 -15.51
N GLU A 9 -1.60 -13.94 -16.34
CA GLU A 9 -2.22 -12.63 -16.42
C GLU A 9 -3.13 -12.39 -15.21
N ALA A 10 -2.54 -12.24 -14.02
CA ALA A 10 -3.14 -11.38 -13.02
C ALA A 10 -3.14 -9.97 -13.63
N GLN A 11 -4.19 -9.63 -14.38
CA GLN A 11 -4.46 -8.26 -14.76
C GLN A 11 -4.50 -7.48 -13.43
N PRO A 12 -3.54 -6.58 -13.15
CA PRO A 12 -3.59 -5.81 -11.93
C PRO A 12 -4.93 -5.11 -11.94
N ARG A 13 -5.73 -5.32 -10.89
CA ARG A 13 -7.01 -4.65 -10.73
C ARG A 13 -6.68 -3.17 -10.76
N ALA A 14 -6.96 -2.50 -11.88
CA ALA A 14 -6.35 -1.23 -12.24
C ALA A 14 -6.66 -0.10 -11.22
N ASP A 15 -7.60 -0.36 -10.32
CA ASP A 15 -8.19 0.62 -9.42
C ASP A 15 -7.89 0.33 -7.94
N ALA A 16 -7.19 -0.78 -7.61
CA ALA A 16 -6.87 -1.10 -6.22
C ALA A 16 -5.69 -0.26 -5.70
N PRO A 17 -5.77 0.31 -4.49
CA PRO A 17 -4.66 1.06 -3.91
C PRO A 17 -3.46 0.15 -3.65
N THR A 18 -2.25 0.69 -3.81
CA THR A 18 -1.02 0.01 -3.40
C THR A 18 -0.89 0.09 -1.88
N LEU A 19 -0.83 -1.06 -1.20
CA LEU A 19 -0.54 -1.13 0.23
C LEU A 19 0.97 -1.11 0.46
N ILE A 20 1.44 -0.15 1.25
CA ILE A 20 2.82 -0.12 1.78
C ILE A 20 2.79 -0.52 3.25
N ILE A 21 3.62 -1.49 3.61
CA ILE A 21 3.83 -1.91 5.00
C ILE A 21 5.06 -1.18 5.55
N GLY A 22 4.87 -0.38 6.59
CA GLY A 22 5.90 0.43 7.24
C GLY A 22 6.06 1.82 6.63
N ALA A 23 5.92 2.84 7.46
CA ALA A 23 6.03 4.27 7.17
C ALA A 23 7.42 4.84 7.51
N GLY A 24 8.46 4.01 7.55
CA GLY A 24 9.85 4.47 7.72
C GLY A 24 10.35 5.29 6.53
N THR A 25 11.65 5.54 6.46
CA THR A 25 12.27 6.33 5.38
C THR A 25 11.94 5.77 3.99
N VAL A 26 12.12 4.46 3.80
CA VAL A 26 11.91 3.79 2.50
C VAL A 26 10.43 3.78 2.13
N GLY A 27 9.54 3.35 3.03
CA GLY A 27 8.10 3.33 2.76
C GLY A 27 7.53 4.71 2.45
N THR A 28 8.00 5.75 3.15
CA THR A 28 7.63 7.14 2.85
C THR A 28 8.13 7.59 1.48
N ALA A 29 9.35 7.23 1.09
CA ALA A 29 9.89 7.56 -0.22
C ALA A 29 9.15 6.84 -1.36
N ALA A 30 8.82 5.56 -1.16
CA ALA A 30 8.00 4.77 -2.08
C ALA A 30 6.61 5.37 -2.25
N ALA A 31 5.93 5.72 -1.14
CA ALA A 31 4.63 6.39 -1.17
C ALA A 31 4.67 7.68 -2.00
N ARG A 32 5.68 8.54 -1.77
CA ARG A 32 5.86 9.77 -2.56
C ARG A 32 6.12 9.50 -4.04
N ALA A 33 6.84 8.43 -4.39
CA ALA A 33 7.10 8.08 -5.78
C ALA A 33 5.84 7.58 -6.49
N LEU A 34 5.03 6.76 -5.82
CA LEU A 34 3.75 6.26 -6.35
C LEU A 34 2.74 7.38 -6.53
N ARG A 35 2.63 8.29 -5.55
CA ARG A 35 1.70 9.42 -5.61
C ARG A 35 2.01 10.42 -6.72
N ARG A 36 3.30 10.62 -7.03
CA ARG A 36 3.71 11.40 -8.21
C ARG A 36 3.30 10.77 -9.54
N LYS A 37 2.96 9.48 -9.54
CA LYS A 37 2.43 8.74 -10.70
C LYS A 37 0.91 8.59 -10.66
N ASP A 38 0.24 9.32 -9.77
CA ASP A 38 -1.21 9.25 -9.56
C ASP A 38 -1.72 7.85 -9.14
N ILE A 39 -0.87 7.07 -8.49
CA ILE A 39 -1.24 5.76 -7.93
C ILE A 39 -1.78 5.97 -6.52
N SER A 40 -2.95 5.40 -6.21
CA SER A 40 -3.51 5.41 -4.86
C SER A 40 -2.67 4.57 -3.90
N VAL A 41 -2.41 5.08 -2.71
CA VAL A 41 -1.53 4.46 -1.71
C VAL A 41 -2.20 4.42 -0.36
N HIS A 42 -2.24 3.23 0.23
CA HIS A 42 -2.54 3.00 1.64
C HIS A 42 -1.24 2.63 2.38
N VAL A 43 -1.17 2.95 3.67
CA VAL A 43 -0.04 2.57 4.53
C VAL A 43 -0.53 1.86 5.78
N LEU A 44 0.04 0.69 6.09
CA LEU A 44 -0.09 0.03 7.38
C LEU A 44 1.17 0.30 8.22
N GLU A 45 1.00 0.93 9.38
CA GLU A 45 2.11 1.31 10.27
C GLU A 45 1.72 1.13 11.73
N ARG A 46 2.69 0.74 12.56
CA ARG A 46 2.52 0.55 14.00
C ARG A 46 2.55 1.88 14.77
N ASP A 47 3.42 2.82 14.37
CA ASP A 47 3.52 4.13 15.00
C ASP A 47 2.33 5.05 14.63
N PRO A 48 1.44 5.40 15.58
CA PRO A 48 0.29 6.26 15.33
C PRO A 48 0.67 7.66 14.83
N ARG A 49 1.90 8.13 15.09
CA ARG A 49 2.39 9.43 14.60
C ARG A 49 2.50 9.47 13.08
N ALA A 50 2.51 8.32 12.41
CA ALA A 50 2.51 8.26 10.95
C ALA A 50 1.24 8.87 10.33
N GLN A 51 0.11 8.85 11.05
CA GLN A 51 -1.16 9.38 10.55
C GLN A 51 -1.06 10.87 10.23
N GLU A 52 -0.49 11.67 11.15
CA GLU A 52 -0.26 13.10 10.93
C GLU A 52 0.81 13.33 9.86
N ARG A 53 1.94 12.63 9.96
CA ARG A 53 3.10 12.77 9.08
C ARG A 53 2.79 12.45 7.61
N LEU A 54 1.92 11.48 7.36
CA LEU A 54 1.59 10.99 6.01
C LEU A 54 0.25 11.52 5.48
N SER A 55 -0.53 12.26 6.28
CA SER A 55 -1.86 12.79 5.92
C SER A 55 -1.94 13.52 4.57
N ARG A 56 -0.84 14.13 4.12
CA ARG A 56 -0.76 14.85 2.83
C ARG A 56 -0.09 14.06 1.71
N ILE A 57 0.36 12.84 2.01
CA ILE A 57 1.14 12.01 1.08
C ILE A 57 0.25 10.89 0.57
N VAL A 58 -0.41 10.15 1.47
CA VAL A 58 -1.14 8.91 1.13
C VAL A 58 -2.65 9.10 1.27
N ASP A 59 -3.43 8.17 0.72
CA ASP A 59 -4.89 8.25 0.78
C ASP A 59 -5.42 7.82 2.16
N GLN A 60 -4.85 6.75 2.73
CA GLN A 60 -5.21 6.26 4.06
C GLN A 60 -4.01 5.71 4.82
N VAL A 61 -4.04 5.88 6.15
CA VAL A 61 -3.08 5.28 7.09
C VAL A 61 -3.85 4.41 8.06
N PHE A 62 -3.51 3.13 8.10
CA PHE A 62 -4.03 2.14 9.03
C PHE A 62 -3.01 1.93 10.14
N ILE A 63 -3.46 2.03 11.39
CA ILE A 63 -2.59 1.78 12.55
C ILE A 63 -2.74 0.33 12.98
N GLY A 64 -1.66 -0.44 12.90
CA GLY A 64 -1.67 -1.86 13.23
C GLY A 64 -0.33 -2.56 13.03
N ASP A 65 -0.26 -3.80 13.48
CA ASP A 65 0.89 -4.67 13.24
C ASP A 65 0.70 -5.40 11.90
N ALA A 66 1.68 -5.32 11.00
CA ALA A 66 1.61 -6.04 9.73
C ALA A 66 1.75 -7.57 9.88
N ALA A 67 2.24 -8.04 11.03
CA ALA A 67 2.20 -9.46 11.38
C ALA A 67 0.81 -9.93 11.83
N ASP A 68 -0.13 -9.01 12.10
CA ASP A 68 -1.52 -9.33 12.39
C ASP A 68 -2.31 -9.44 11.08
N ARG A 69 -2.90 -10.63 10.87
CA ARG A 69 -3.68 -10.94 9.68
C ARG A 69 -4.91 -10.02 9.56
N GLU A 70 -5.58 -9.70 10.65
CA GLU A 70 -6.79 -8.85 10.59
C GLU A 70 -6.42 -7.42 10.21
N ALA A 71 -5.32 -6.90 10.78
CA ALA A 71 -4.80 -5.59 10.41
C ALA A 71 -4.39 -5.53 8.93
N LEU A 72 -3.72 -6.57 8.42
CA LEU A 72 -3.32 -6.65 7.02
C LEU A 72 -4.54 -6.68 6.09
N MET A 73 -5.51 -7.56 6.38
CA MET A 73 -6.72 -7.69 5.56
C MET A 73 -7.61 -6.44 5.61
N GLY A 74 -7.61 -5.71 6.72
CA GLY A 74 -8.36 -4.46 6.86
C GLY A 74 -7.76 -3.27 6.13
N ALA A 75 -6.44 -3.28 5.89
CA ALA A 75 -5.72 -2.19 5.24
C ALA A 75 -5.78 -2.22 3.70
N GLY A 76 -6.06 -3.38 3.11
CA GLY A 76 -6.22 -3.56 1.65
C GLY A 76 -5.67 -4.88 1.13
#